data_AF-A0A495FDC7-F1
#
_entry.id   AF-A0A495FDC7-F1
#
_cell.length_a   1.000
_cell.length_b   1.000
_cell.length_c   1.000
_cell.angle_alpha   90.00
_cell.angle_beta   90.00
_cell.angle_gamma   90.00
#
_symmetry.space_group_name_H-M   'P 1'
#
loop_
_entity.id
_entity.type
_entity.pdbx_description
1 polymer ?
#
loop_
_entity_poly.entity_id
_entity_poly.type
_entity_poly.pdbx_seq_one_letter_code
_entity_poly.pdbx_strand_id
1 'polypeptide(L)' 'MSAATIKRCVIFKRSGVEMTTPWYTSMDRAQRALKVIRRRYGAAVLYRD' A
#
# COMPACT_ATOMS: atom_id res chain seq x y z
N MET A 1 5.89 1.23 -26.90
CA MET A 1 5.85 0.26 -25.79
C MET A 1 5.01 0.87 -24.68
N SER A 2 3.83 0.33 -24.39
CA SER A 2 3.02 0.81 -23.28
C SER A 2 3.77 0.50 -21.99
N ALA A 3 4.26 1.53 -21.30
CA ALA A 3 4.83 1.34 -19.97
C ALA A 3 3.73 0.72 -19.10
N ALA A 4 3.89 -0.55 -18.75
CA ALA A 4 2.94 -1.25 -17.89
C ALA A 4 2.73 -0.36 -16.66
N THR A 5 1.49 0.10 -16.46
CA THR A 5 1.18 1.02 -15.36
C THR A 5 1.37 0.26 -14.06
N ILE A 6 2.46 0.54 -13.35
CA ILE A 6 2.78 -0.13 -12.08
C ILE A 6 1.72 0.27 -11.05
N LYS A 7 0.91 -0.70 -10.62
CA LYS A 7 -0.07 -0.54 -9.55
C LYS A 7 0.55 -0.98 -8.23
N ARG A 8 0.28 -0.24 -7.16
CA ARG A 8 0.82 -0.53 -5.83
C ARG A 8 -0.27 -0.50 -4.77
N CYS A 9 -0.43 -1.52 -3.94
CA CYS A 9 -1.39 -1.52 -2.83
C CYS A 9 -0.67 -1.60 -1.50
N VAL A 10 -1.29 -1.11 -0.42
CA VAL A 10 -0.79 -1.27 0.94
C VAL A 10 -1.67 -2.26 1.66
N ILE A 11 -1.05 -3.31 2.21
CA ILE A 11 -1.70 -4.30 3.07
C ILE A 11 -1.31 -3.99 4.50
N PHE A 12 -2.26 -3.93 5.42
CA PHE A 12 -1.99 -3.74 6.85
C PHE A 12 -2.65 -4.82 7.69
N LYS A 13 -2.04 -5.11 8.84
CA LYS A 13 -2.52 -6.13 9.77
C LYS A 13 -3.00 -5.49 11.05
N ARG A 14 -4.25 -5.76 11.43
CA ARG A 14 -4.80 -5.42 12.74
C ARG A 14 -5.25 -6.70 13.42
N SER A 15 -4.57 -7.10 14.50
CA SER A 15 -4.97 -8.27 15.31
C SER A 15 -5.18 -9.56 14.48
N GLY A 16 -4.30 -9.85 13.53
CA GLY A 16 -4.39 -11.04 12.68
C GLY A 16 -5.27 -10.91 11.43
N VAL A 17 -6.04 -9.83 11.28
CA VAL A 17 -6.84 -9.55 10.08
C VAL A 17 -6.04 -8.72 9.09
N GLU A 18 -5.92 -9.22 7.86
CA GLU A 18 -5.34 -8.49 6.72
C GLU A 18 -6.41 -7.59 6.07
N MET A 19 -6.06 -6.32 5.87
CA MET A 19 -6.91 -5.35 5.19
C MET A 19 -6.10 -4.64 4.10
N THR A 20 -6.75 -4.35 2.97
CA THR A 20 -6.12 -3.83 1.75
C THR A 20 -6.62 -2.43 1.44
N THR A 21 -5.71 -1.52 1.07
CA THR A 21 -6.07 -0.18 0.56
C THR A 21 -6.18 -0.15 -0.97
N PRO A 22 -6.77 0.91 -1.56
CA PRO A 22 -6.81 1.08 -3.00
C PRO A 22 -5.42 1.05 -3.66
N TRP A 23 -5.39 0.66 -4.93
CA TRP A 23 -4.19 0.68 -5.75
C TRP A 23 -3.77 2.12 -6.10
N TYR A 24 -2.47 2.39 -5.98
CA TYR A 24 -1.84 3.64 -6.36
C TYR A 24 -1.03 3.45 -7.63
N THR A 25 -1.17 4.39 -8.57
CA THR A 25 -0.37 4.45 -9.81
C THR A 25 0.97 5.16 -9.62
N SER A 26 1.18 5.82 -8.47
CA SER A 26 2.39 6.59 -8.14
C SER A 26 3.04 6.03 -6.87
N MET A 27 4.37 5.93 -6.88
CA MET A 27 5.14 5.46 -5.73
C MET A 27 4.99 6.39 -4.52
N ASP A 28 5.01 7.70 -4.75
CA ASP A 28 4.94 8.70 -3.67
C ASP A 28 3.61 8.66 -2.94
N ARG A 29 2.51 8.42 -3.68
CA ARG A 29 1.18 8.25 -3.07
C ARG A 29 1.15 6.99 -2.21
N ALA A 30 1.72 5.90 -2.72
CA ALA A 30 1.77 4.63 -2.00
C ALA A 30 2.65 4.70 -0.74
N GLN A 31 3.80 5.39 -0.79
CA GLN A 31 4.67 5.61 0.38
C GLN A 31 4.00 6.50 1.44
N ARG A 32 3.33 7.57 1.01
CA ARG A 32 2.58 8.44 1.93
C ARG A 32 1.48 7.66 2.65
N ALA A 33 0.71 6.85 1.91
CA ALA A 33 -0.30 5.97 2.48
C ALA A 33 0.32 4.97 3.48
N LEU A 34 1.42 4.31 3.10
CA LEU A 34 2.14 3.37 3.97
C LEU A 34 2.52 4.00 5.31
N LYS A 35 3.04 5.24 5.32
CA LYS A 35 3.44 5.94 6.55
C LYS A 35 2.26 6.22 7.46
N VAL A 36 1.13 6.67 6.90
CA VAL A 36 -0.11 6.96 7.66
C VAL A 36 -0.68 5.67 8.24
N ILE A 37 -0.78 4.62 7.43
CA ILE A 37 -1.35 3.33 7.82
C ILE A 37 -0.48 2.65 8.87
N ARG A 38 0.85 2.62 8.69
CA ARG A 38 1.78 2.07 9.68
C ARG A 38 1.68 2.78 11.02
N ARG A 39 1.50 4.11 11.04
CA ARG A 39 1.26 4.87 12.28
C ARG A 39 -0.05 4.51 12.96
N ARG A 40 -1.12 4.27 12.19
CA ARG A 40 -2.46 3.98 12.72
C ARG A 40 -2.64 2.53 13.17
N TYR A 41 -1.98 1.58 12.50
CA TYR A 41 -2.22 0.14 12.67
C TYR A 41 -0.97 -0.66 13.08
N GLY A 42 0.19 -0.01 13.20
CA GLY A 42 1.45 -0.61 13.64
C GLY A 42 2.23 -1.32 12.54
N ALA A 43 1.56 -2.12 11.70
CA ALA A 43 2.20 -2.90 10.64
C ALA A 43 1.51 -2.71 9.29
N ALA A 44 2.30 -2.45 8.25
CA ALA A 44 1.85 -2.33 6.87
C ALA A 44 2.97 -2.71 5.89
N VAL A 45 2.59 -3.25 4.74
CA VAL A 45 3.45 -3.73 3.66
C VAL A 45 2.97 -3.13 2.35
N LEU A 46 3.91 -2.75 1.47
CA LEU A 46 3.59 -2.26 0.14
C LEU A 46 3.82 -3.37 -0.88
N TYR A 47 2.76 -3.70 -1.62
CA TYR A 47 2.80 -4.63 -2.75
C TYR A 47 2.82 -3.86 -4.06
N ARG A 48 3.47 -4.43 -5.08
CA ARG A 48 3.52 -3.89 -6.44
C ARG A 48 3.19 -5.04 -7.40
N ASP A 49 2.26 -4.80 -8.31
CA ASP A 49 1.99 -5.70 -9.44
C ASP A 49 3.14 -5.67 -10.46
#